data_AF-A0A6G1D4B0-F1
#
_entry.id   AF-A0A6G1D4B0-F1
#
_cell.length_a   1.000
_cell.length_b   1.000
_cell.length_c   1.000
_cell.angle_alpha   90.00
_cell.angle_beta   90.00
_cell.angle_gamma   90.00
#
_symmetry.space_group_name_H-M   'P 1'
#
loop_
_entity.id
_entity.type
_entity.pdbx_description
1 polymer ?
#
loop_
_entity_poly.entity_id
_entity_poly.type
_entity_poly.pdbx_seq_one_letter_code
_entity_poly.pdbx_strand_id
1 'polypeptide(L)'
;MEQNYVVLDLSAILERWKISKLANFVASKPFLCISLNEDVHGNSTPGSIVKLGEGTFGEAFRAGSTVCKVVPFDGTSLVNGETQKKAEEVLEEVLLCLTLNNLRADRGDNVKENSCHGFIETKDFWVCQGPYDPSLICAWEDWDAKWGSENDHPNEFSNEQCYIVFVQADGGRDLEKFALLDYNEACSLLVQVTASLAVAESACEFEHRDLHWGNILLDRDETQNKNHTMSFTLQGKKMCTRTFGLEVSIIDFTLSRINTGDAILFLDLSVDPALFDGPKGDKQAETYRKMKQITKDYWEGSFPKTNVVWLIYLVDIVLQKRYSTFTSKDDRELRAFKKRLAKYDSARDCLTDSFFSDLLSDEDMQPSALPLM
;
A
#
# COMPACT_ATOMS: atom_id res chain seq x y z
N MET A 1 31.38 27.05 21.61
CA MET A 1 30.60 25.83 21.36
C MET A 1 30.54 25.69 19.85
N GLU A 2 31.46 24.91 19.29
CA GLU A 2 31.43 24.55 17.87
C GLU A 2 30.30 23.54 17.68
N GLN A 3 29.27 23.92 16.93
CA GLN A 3 28.28 22.98 16.43
C GLN A 3 28.99 22.10 15.40
N ASN A 4 29.22 20.83 15.74
CA ASN A 4 29.61 19.80 14.78
C ASN A 4 28.45 19.62 13.79
N TYR A 5 28.48 20.34 12.68
CA TYR A 5 27.67 20.01 11.51
C TYR A 5 28.19 18.69 10.95
N VAL A 6 27.46 17.61 11.20
CA VAL A 6 27.66 16.36 10.47
C VAL A 6 27.14 16.63 9.06
N VAL A 7 28.04 16.91 8.13
CA VAL A 7 27.72 16.82 6.70
C VAL A 7 27.42 15.35 6.45
N LEU A 8 26.14 15.00 6.34
CA LEU A 8 25.71 13.67 5.94
C LEU A 8 26.21 13.46 4.51
N ASP A 9 27.28 12.67 4.36
CA ASP A 9 27.74 12.22 3.06
C ASP A 9 26.70 11.23 2.51
N LEU A 10 25.72 11.77 1.79
CA LEU A 10 24.63 11.01 1.19
C LEU A 10 25.17 9.90 0.28
N SER A 11 26.31 10.10 -0.39
CA SER A 11 26.93 9.04 -1.20
C SER A 11 27.44 7.90 -0.32
N ALA A 12 28.07 8.20 0.83
CA ALA A 12 28.48 7.20 1.80
C ALA A 12 27.30 6.48 2.46
N ILE A 13 26.19 7.18 2.73
CA ILE A 13 24.95 6.57 3.26
C ILE A 13 24.36 5.61 2.24
N LEU A 14 24.22 6.04 0.99
CA LEU A 14 23.70 5.23 -0.11
C LEU A 14 24.56 4.01 -0.41
N GLU A 15 25.89 4.13 -0.37
CA GLU A 15 26.81 3.01 -0.55
C GLU A 15 26.79 2.05 0.65
N ARG A 16 26.82 2.59 1.88
CA ARG A 16 26.79 1.79 3.12
C ARG A 16 25.54 0.92 3.19
N TRP A 17 24.40 1.46 2.78
CA TRP A 17 23.10 0.78 2.81
C TRP A 17 22.72 0.13 1.47
N LYS A 18 23.62 0.16 0.48
CA LYS A 18 23.39 -0.35 -0.88
C LYS A 18 22.15 0.24 -1.59
N ILE A 19 21.61 1.36 -1.10
CA ILE A 19 20.47 2.06 -1.71
C ILE A 19 20.85 2.54 -3.11
N SER A 20 22.11 2.88 -3.36
CA SER A 20 22.62 3.23 -4.70
C SER A 20 22.46 2.13 -5.76
N LYS A 21 22.21 0.88 -5.35
CA LYS A 21 21.91 -0.24 -6.26
C LYS A 21 20.42 -0.45 -6.50
N LEU A 22 19.57 0.16 -5.68
CA LEU A 22 18.12 -0.03 -5.66
C LEU A 22 17.36 1.22 -6.10
N ALA A 23 18.01 2.39 -6.09
CA ALA A 23 17.39 3.67 -6.40
C ALA A 23 18.27 4.50 -7.35
N ASN A 24 17.61 5.25 -8.24
CA ASN A 24 18.24 6.27 -9.06
C ASN A 24 18.61 7.49 -8.20
N PHE A 25 19.75 8.12 -8.48
CA PHE A 25 20.25 9.25 -7.69
C PHE A 25 20.22 10.55 -8.47
N VAL A 26 19.72 11.60 -7.80
CA VAL A 26 19.63 12.95 -8.37
C VAL A 26 20.17 13.97 -7.39
N ALA A 27 21.36 14.50 -7.65
CA ALA A 27 21.90 15.66 -6.96
C ALA A 27 21.85 16.90 -7.87
N SER A 28 21.30 17.99 -7.33
CA SER A 28 21.44 19.38 -7.83
C SER A 28 20.78 19.72 -9.19
N LYS A 29 19.46 19.94 -9.13
CA LYS A 29 18.53 20.84 -9.89
C LYS A 29 17.14 20.66 -9.26
N PRO A 30 16.13 21.55 -9.43
CA PRO A 30 14.85 21.36 -8.75
C PRO A 30 14.37 19.93 -9.01
N PHE A 31 14.09 19.28 -7.87
CA PHE A 31 14.28 17.86 -7.67
C PHE A 31 13.52 17.00 -8.71
N LEU A 32 12.42 17.52 -9.24
CA LEU A 32 11.52 16.81 -10.14
C LEU A 32 11.64 17.19 -11.62
N CYS A 33 12.78 17.71 -12.06
CA CYS A 33 13.04 17.91 -13.50
C CYS A 33 13.36 16.61 -14.26
N ILE A 34 13.49 15.48 -13.56
CA ILE A 34 13.83 14.20 -14.20
C ILE A 34 12.55 13.43 -14.51
N SER A 35 12.07 13.61 -15.75
CA SER A 35 11.27 12.63 -16.49
C SER A 35 9.91 12.20 -15.92
N LEU A 36 9.15 13.10 -15.29
CA LEU A 36 7.68 12.97 -15.29
C LEU A 36 7.06 13.32 -16.65
N ASN A 37 7.85 13.96 -17.52
CA ASN A 37 7.48 14.37 -18.87
C ASN A 37 8.05 13.47 -19.97
N GLU A 38 9.00 12.58 -19.66
CA GLU A 38 9.48 11.61 -20.64
C GLU A 38 8.77 10.29 -20.37
N ASP A 39 7.68 10.10 -21.10
CA ASP A 39 7.20 8.76 -21.37
C ASP A 39 8.37 7.91 -21.86
N VAL A 40 8.45 6.73 -21.26
CA VAL A 40 9.29 5.59 -21.66
C VAL A 40 9.08 5.20 -23.13
N HIS A 41 8.14 5.80 -23.87
CA HIS A 41 8.11 5.81 -25.32
C HIS A 41 7.68 7.20 -25.82
N GLY A 42 8.61 7.93 -26.44
CA GLY A 42 8.48 9.35 -26.77
C GLY A 42 7.16 9.78 -27.41
N ASN A 43 6.77 11.01 -27.06
CA ASN A 43 5.59 11.80 -27.44
C ASN A 43 4.41 11.77 -26.45
N SER A 44 4.60 12.40 -25.28
CA SER A 44 3.48 12.94 -24.50
C SER A 44 3.77 14.36 -24.03
N THR A 45 2.72 15.19 -24.07
CA THR A 45 2.71 16.55 -23.49
C THR A 45 2.91 16.49 -21.98
N PRO A 46 3.56 17.50 -21.35
CA PRO A 46 3.74 17.54 -19.90
C PRO A 46 2.39 17.38 -19.17
N GLY A 47 2.23 16.31 -18.39
CA GLY A 47 1.07 16.15 -17.52
C GLY A 47 1.16 17.14 -16.35
N SER A 48 0.05 17.78 -15.98
CA SER A 48 0.00 18.59 -14.74
C SER A 48 0.19 17.67 -13.53
N ILE A 49 1.14 17.99 -12.66
CA ILE A 49 1.32 17.31 -11.39
C ILE A 49 0.15 17.67 -10.47
N VAL A 50 -0.39 16.68 -9.76
CA VAL A 50 -1.53 16.87 -8.85
C VAL A 50 -1.25 16.17 -7.53
N LYS A 51 -1.30 16.88 -6.40
CA LYS A 51 -1.25 16.25 -5.07
C LYS A 51 -2.52 15.40 -4.87
N LEU A 52 -2.36 14.17 -4.39
CA LEU A 52 -3.43 13.20 -4.18
C LEU A 52 -3.81 13.02 -2.72
N GLY A 53 -2.87 13.30 -1.83
CA GLY A 53 -3.01 13.12 -0.41
C GLY A 53 -1.70 13.39 0.30
N GLU A 54 -1.79 13.35 1.62
CA GLU A 54 -0.70 13.56 2.55
C GLU A 54 -0.83 12.54 3.68
N GLY A 55 0.30 12.24 4.31
CA GLY A 55 0.36 11.53 5.56
C GLY A 55 1.48 12.11 6.41
N THR A 56 1.57 11.66 7.66
CA THR A 56 2.57 12.14 8.62
C THR A 56 3.99 12.11 8.06
N PHE A 57 4.33 11.05 7.32
CA PHE A 57 5.68 10.83 6.81
C PHE A 57 5.93 11.36 5.39
N GLY A 58 4.96 11.99 4.74
CA GLY A 58 5.22 12.49 3.38
C GLY A 58 3.99 12.86 2.56
N GLU A 59 4.26 13.01 1.26
CA GLU A 59 3.34 13.60 0.28
C GLU A 59 3.13 12.64 -0.88
N ALA A 60 1.90 12.57 -1.43
CA ALA A 60 1.61 11.75 -2.61
C ALA A 60 1.20 12.64 -3.79
N PHE A 61 1.89 12.51 -4.92
CA PHE A 61 1.62 13.27 -6.14
C PHE A 61 1.37 12.34 -7.32
N ARG A 62 0.34 12.62 -8.12
CA ARG A 62 0.19 12.03 -9.46
C ARG A 62 1.01 12.82 -10.45
N ALA A 63 1.74 12.10 -11.28
CA ALA A 63 2.45 12.65 -12.42
C ALA A 63 2.42 11.67 -13.60
N GLY A 64 1.76 12.09 -14.68
CA GLY A 64 1.46 11.22 -15.81
C GLY A 64 0.64 10.00 -15.38
N SER A 65 1.15 8.80 -15.67
CA SER A 65 0.56 7.50 -15.31
C SER A 65 1.15 6.88 -14.03
N THR A 66 1.81 7.71 -13.20
CA THR A 66 2.48 7.27 -11.97
C THR A 66 2.06 8.09 -10.76
N VAL A 67 2.21 7.49 -9.59
CA VAL A 67 2.05 8.15 -8.29
C VAL A 67 3.41 8.14 -7.59
N CYS A 68 3.84 9.31 -7.12
CA CYS A 68 5.09 9.52 -6.41
C CYS A 68 4.79 9.79 -4.93
N LYS A 69 5.15 8.85 -4.04
CA LYS A 69 5.18 9.08 -2.59
C LYS A 69 6.55 9.66 -2.23
N VAL A 70 6.59 10.91 -1.79
CA VAL A 70 7.81 11.65 -1.43
C VAL A 70 7.95 11.66 0.09
N VAL A 71 9.03 11.08 0.61
CA VAL A 71 9.28 10.92 2.05
C VAL A 71 10.62 11.55 2.42
N PRO A 72 10.66 12.57 3.28
CA PRO A 72 11.90 13.12 3.82
C PRO A 72 12.57 12.12 4.77
N PHE A 73 13.89 12.01 4.69
CA PHE A 73 14.67 11.13 5.56
C PHE A 73 16.02 11.74 5.92
N ASP A 74 16.62 11.24 7.01
CA ASP A 74 17.94 11.61 7.55
C ASP A 74 18.14 13.11 7.90
N GLY A 75 17.12 13.95 7.77
CA GLY A 75 17.16 15.33 8.25
C GLY A 75 17.12 15.43 9.78
N THR A 76 17.67 16.52 10.31
CA THR A 76 17.69 16.80 11.75
C THR A 76 16.50 17.61 12.25
N SER A 77 15.78 18.27 11.32
CA SER A 77 14.58 19.03 11.62
C SER A 77 13.37 18.11 11.66
N LEU A 78 12.41 18.45 12.52
CA LEU A 78 11.09 17.82 12.47
C LEU A 78 10.42 18.16 11.14
N VAL A 79 9.67 17.21 10.59
CA VAL A 79 8.80 17.42 9.43
C VAL A 79 7.42 16.88 9.80
N ASN A 80 6.40 17.72 9.63
CA ASN A 80 5.02 17.45 10.02
C ASN A 80 4.89 17.11 11.53
N GLY A 81 5.74 17.73 12.35
CA GLY A 81 5.84 17.46 13.79
C GLY A 81 6.62 16.21 14.19
N GLU A 82 7.07 15.39 13.23
CA GLU A 82 7.73 14.10 13.51
C GLU A 82 9.23 14.08 13.18
N THR A 83 9.94 13.17 13.83
CA THR A 83 11.34 12.89 13.49
C THR A 83 11.40 12.15 12.16
N GLN A 84 12.25 12.61 11.26
CA GLN A 84 12.44 11.95 9.96
C GLN A 84 13.04 10.55 10.13
N LYS A 85 12.57 9.61 9.31
CA LYS A 85 13.10 8.25 9.24
C LYS A 85 14.61 8.28 8.94
N LYS A 86 15.35 7.31 9.48
CA LYS A 86 16.72 7.06 9.10
C LYS A 86 16.80 6.33 7.76
N ALA A 87 17.92 6.45 7.05
CA ALA A 87 18.15 5.69 5.81
C ALA A 87 17.95 4.17 5.98
N GLU A 88 18.26 3.64 7.16
CA GLU A 88 18.05 2.23 7.53
C GLU A 88 16.56 1.86 7.47
N GLU A 89 15.70 2.65 8.11
CA GLU A 89 14.25 2.44 8.14
C GLU A 89 13.63 2.62 6.73
N VAL A 90 14.15 3.57 5.95
CA VAL A 90 13.76 3.76 4.55
C VAL A 90 14.13 2.54 3.70
N LEU A 91 15.33 1.99 3.89
CA LEU A 91 15.77 0.80 3.16
C LEU A 91 14.86 -0.39 3.47
N GLU A 92 14.43 -0.56 4.71
CA GLU A 92 13.48 -1.62 5.08
C GLU A 92 12.15 -1.49 4.34
N GLU A 93 11.58 -0.28 4.24
CA GLU A 93 10.37 -0.02 3.45
C GLU A 93 10.59 -0.30 1.95
N VAL A 94 11.75 0.06 1.39
CA VAL A 94 12.13 -0.24 0.00
C VAL A 94 12.20 -1.76 -0.24
N LEU A 95 12.86 -2.50 0.64
CA LEU A 95 12.97 -3.96 0.55
C LEU A 95 11.61 -4.66 0.69
N LEU A 96 10.73 -4.12 1.54
CA LEU A 96 9.38 -4.61 1.69
C LEU A 96 8.57 -4.42 0.40
N CYS A 97 8.58 -3.22 -0.17
CA CYS A 97 7.98 -2.92 -1.47
C CYS A 97 8.48 -3.87 -2.57
N LEU A 98 9.79 -4.08 -2.66
CA LEU A 98 10.41 -5.00 -3.62
C LEU A 98 9.97 -6.45 -3.40
N THR A 99 9.86 -6.89 -2.15
CA THR A 99 9.41 -8.25 -1.81
C THR A 99 7.97 -8.48 -2.25
N LEU A 100 7.07 -7.54 -1.99
CA LEU A 100 5.67 -7.64 -2.42
C LEU A 100 5.52 -7.51 -3.94
N ASN A 101 6.31 -6.64 -4.58
CA ASN A 101 6.38 -6.56 -6.03
C ASN A 101 6.76 -7.90 -6.68
N ASN A 102 7.66 -8.66 -6.05
CA ASN A 102 8.08 -9.97 -6.56
C ASN A 102 6.96 -11.03 -6.50
N LEU A 103 5.84 -10.77 -5.82
CA LEU A 103 4.65 -11.64 -5.85
C LEU A 103 3.86 -11.49 -7.16
N ARG A 104 4.11 -10.47 -7.97
CA ARG A 104 3.46 -10.32 -9.28
C ARG A 104 3.82 -11.50 -10.18
N ALA A 105 2.87 -11.99 -10.98
CA ALA A 105 3.12 -13.12 -11.87
C ALA A 105 4.20 -12.76 -12.90
N ASP A 106 5.13 -13.67 -13.14
CA ASP A 106 6.15 -13.47 -14.18
C ASP A 106 5.49 -13.52 -15.56
N ARG A 107 6.02 -12.74 -16.51
CA ARG A 107 5.57 -12.79 -17.92
C ARG A 107 6.07 -14.03 -18.69
N GLY A 108 6.67 -15.02 -18.01
CA GLY A 108 7.27 -16.22 -18.60
C GLY A 108 6.83 -17.52 -17.92
N ASP A 109 7.43 -18.65 -18.31
CA ASP A 109 7.03 -20.01 -17.88
C ASP A 109 7.36 -20.37 -16.42
N ASN A 110 7.89 -19.44 -15.62
CA ASN A 110 8.21 -19.70 -14.21
C ASN A 110 6.94 -19.62 -13.36
N VAL A 111 6.41 -20.78 -12.97
CA VAL A 111 5.27 -20.88 -12.06
C VAL A 111 5.74 -20.62 -10.63
N LYS A 112 5.40 -19.45 -10.08
CA LYS A 112 5.61 -19.14 -8.66
C LYS A 112 4.60 -19.91 -7.81
N GLU A 113 5.04 -20.44 -6.67
CA GLU A 113 4.12 -21.09 -5.71
C GLU A 113 3.11 -20.09 -5.12
N ASN A 114 3.50 -18.83 -4.98
CA ASN A 114 2.63 -17.77 -4.48
C ASN A 114 2.74 -16.56 -5.41
N SER A 115 1.62 -16.10 -5.97
CA SER A 115 1.60 -14.91 -6.82
C SER A 115 0.25 -14.19 -6.82
N CYS A 116 0.26 -12.86 -6.80
CA CYS A 116 -0.94 -12.02 -6.93
C CYS A 116 -0.58 -10.63 -7.47
N HIS A 117 -1.60 -9.86 -7.87
CA HIS A 117 -1.44 -8.48 -8.35
C HIS A 117 -2.04 -7.43 -7.41
N GLY A 118 -2.55 -7.83 -6.24
CA GLY A 118 -3.31 -6.95 -5.36
C GLY A 118 -2.49 -6.03 -4.44
N PHE A 119 -1.16 -6.05 -4.53
CA PHE A 119 -0.30 -5.01 -3.96
C PHE A 119 0.09 -4.02 -5.06
N ILE A 120 0.16 -2.74 -4.71
CA ILE A 120 0.54 -1.70 -5.67
C ILE A 120 1.91 -1.99 -6.27
N GLU A 121 2.00 -1.83 -7.59
CA GLU A 121 3.26 -2.00 -8.28
C GLU A 121 4.17 -0.81 -8.00
N THR A 122 5.32 -1.07 -7.38
CA THR A 122 6.41 -0.09 -7.31
C THR A 122 7.23 -0.16 -8.58
N LYS A 123 7.21 0.90 -9.39
CA LYS A 123 7.90 0.97 -10.67
C LYS A 123 9.38 1.32 -10.50
N ASP A 124 9.70 2.23 -9.57
CA ASP A 124 11.06 2.72 -9.35
C ASP A 124 11.22 3.39 -7.97
N PHE A 125 12.48 3.63 -7.58
CA PHE A 125 12.85 4.39 -6.39
C PHE A 125 13.88 5.45 -6.73
N TRP A 126 13.75 6.63 -6.11
CA TRP A 126 14.64 7.76 -6.38
C TRP A 126 15.11 8.37 -5.06
N VAL A 127 16.43 8.50 -4.87
CA VAL A 127 17.00 9.23 -3.73
C VAL A 127 17.57 10.55 -4.17
N CYS A 128 17.14 11.59 -3.46
CA CYS A 128 17.20 12.93 -3.98
C CYS A 128 17.47 13.94 -2.89
N GLN A 129 18.15 15.03 -3.25
CA GLN A 129 18.56 16.05 -2.30
C GLN A 129 18.33 17.45 -2.88
N GLY A 130 17.69 18.33 -2.11
CA GLY A 130 17.41 19.70 -2.55
C GLY A 130 15.99 20.19 -2.23
N PRO A 131 15.66 21.42 -2.63
CA PRO A 131 14.31 21.93 -2.52
C PRO A 131 13.34 21.21 -3.46
N TYR A 132 12.05 21.23 -3.11
CA TYR A 132 10.97 20.75 -3.98
C TYR A 132 10.99 21.50 -5.33
N ASP A 133 10.56 20.81 -6.38
CA ASP A 133 10.34 21.46 -7.67
C ASP A 133 9.16 22.45 -7.58
N PRO A 134 9.23 23.63 -8.24
CA PRO A 134 8.13 24.60 -8.24
C PRO A 134 6.77 24.00 -8.65
N SER A 135 6.74 22.98 -9.50
CA SER A 135 5.51 22.29 -9.90
C SER A 135 4.90 21.45 -8.76
N LEU A 136 5.72 20.84 -7.89
CA LEU A 136 5.23 20.15 -6.69
C LEU A 136 4.73 21.14 -5.65
N ILE A 137 5.43 22.25 -5.47
CA ILE A 137 5.02 23.33 -4.57
C ILE A 137 3.66 23.87 -5.00
N CYS A 138 3.49 24.19 -6.28
CA CYS A 138 2.21 24.63 -6.82
C CYS A 138 1.10 23.59 -6.60
N ALA A 139 1.39 22.31 -6.86
CA ALA A 139 0.41 21.23 -6.63
C ALA A 139 0.06 21.06 -5.14
N TRP A 140 1.01 21.32 -4.23
CA TRP A 140 0.78 21.31 -2.79
C TRP A 140 -0.06 22.51 -2.35
N GLU A 141 0.25 23.72 -2.82
CA GLU A 141 -0.50 24.95 -2.55
C GLU A 141 -1.93 24.88 -3.07
N ASP A 142 -2.15 24.32 -4.27
CA ASP A 142 -3.48 24.09 -4.85
C ASP A 142 -4.32 23.13 -4.00
N TRP A 143 -3.67 22.11 -3.41
CA TRP A 143 -4.32 21.17 -2.51
C TRP A 143 -4.66 21.82 -1.17
N ASP A 144 -3.70 22.51 -0.55
CA ASP A 144 -3.87 23.23 0.71
C ASP A 144 -5.00 24.26 0.62
N ALA A 145 -5.03 25.05 -0.46
CA ALA A 145 -6.10 26.01 -0.69
C ALA A 145 -7.51 25.37 -0.78
N LYS A 146 -7.59 24.10 -1.19
CA LYS A 146 -8.86 23.38 -1.39
C LYS A 146 -9.29 22.57 -0.17
N TRP A 147 -8.36 21.94 0.53
CA TRP A 147 -8.63 20.95 1.56
C TRP A 147 -8.07 21.32 2.93
N GLY A 148 -7.10 22.25 3.00
CA GLY A 148 -6.26 22.49 4.16
C GLY A 148 -5.25 21.35 4.33
N SER A 149 -3.96 21.68 4.35
CA SER A 149 -2.90 20.74 4.68
C SER A 149 -2.58 20.78 6.16
N GLU A 150 -2.37 19.61 6.75
CA GLU A 150 -1.86 19.45 8.11
C GLU A 150 -0.32 19.37 8.13
N ASN A 151 0.29 19.22 6.95
CA ASN A 151 1.74 19.10 6.79
C ASN A 151 2.43 20.47 6.69
N ASP A 152 3.73 20.48 7.01
CA ASP A 152 4.58 21.65 6.84
C ASP A 152 4.69 22.02 5.35
N HIS A 153 4.74 23.31 5.06
CA HIS A 153 4.86 23.77 3.68
C HIS A 153 6.24 23.35 3.10
N PRO A 154 6.33 22.68 1.93
CA PRO A 154 7.59 22.12 1.43
C PRO A 154 8.74 23.12 1.20
N ASN A 155 8.42 24.41 0.98
CA ASN A 155 9.38 25.52 0.93
C ASN A 155 10.15 25.79 2.24
N GLU A 156 9.68 25.26 3.37
CA GLU A 156 10.35 25.44 4.67
C GLU A 156 11.54 24.49 4.85
N PHE A 157 11.68 23.49 3.99
CA PHE A 157 12.74 22.49 4.07
C PHE A 157 14.10 23.03 3.59
N SER A 158 15.18 22.57 4.23
CA SER A 158 16.56 22.98 3.89
C SER A 158 16.97 22.51 2.49
N ASN A 159 17.92 23.21 1.87
CA ASN A 159 18.47 22.81 0.57
C ASN A 159 19.28 21.50 0.63
N GLU A 160 19.62 21.05 1.83
CA GLU A 160 20.35 19.81 2.09
C GLU A 160 19.41 18.62 2.40
N GLN A 161 18.10 18.86 2.46
CA GLN A 161 17.10 17.84 2.80
C GLN A 161 17.12 16.70 1.78
N CYS A 162 17.12 15.47 2.29
CA CYS A 162 17.09 14.25 1.49
C CYS A 162 15.68 13.66 1.44
N TYR A 163 15.31 13.07 0.31
CA TYR A 163 14.03 12.42 0.09
C TYR A 163 14.23 11.09 -0.62
N ILE A 164 13.43 10.10 -0.24
CA ILE A 164 13.16 8.93 -1.06
C ILE A 164 11.83 9.18 -1.78
N VAL A 165 11.78 8.85 -3.06
CA VAL A 165 10.55 8.87 -3.85
C VAL A 165 10.25 7.47 -4.33
N PHE A 166 9.11 6.95 -3.88
CA PHE A 166 8.54 5.70 -4.37
C PHE A 166 7.70 6.03 -5.60
N VAL A 167 8.12 5.57 -6.77
CA VAL A 167 7.36 5.72 -8.02
C VAL A 167 6.49 4.49 -8.18
N GLN A 168 5.18 4.66 -8.12
CA GLN A 168 4.20 3.59 -8.07
C GLN A 168 3.22 3.68 -9.26
N ALA A 169 2.57 2.56 -9.58
CA ALA A 169 1.40 2.57 -10.44
C ALA A 169 0.27 3.42 -9.82
N ASP A 170 -0.64 3.92 -10.64
CA ASP A 170 -1.87 4.53 -10.14
C ASP A 170 -2.87 3.42 -9.81
N GLY A 171 -3.19 3.26 -8.52
CA GLY A 171 -4.17 2.28 -8.04
C GLY A 171 -5.61 2.81 -8.00
N GLY A 172 -5.85 4.04 -8.48
CA GLY A 172 -7.15 4.68 -8.46
C GLY A 172 -7.36 5.53 -7.19
N ARG A 173 -8.47 5.32 -6.50
CA ARG A 173 -8.87 6.15 -5.35
C ARG A 173 -8.98 5.32 -4.08
N ASP A 174 -8.56 5.88 -2.96
CA ASP A 174 -8.71 5.27 -1.64
C ASP A 174 -10.18 4.92 -1.31
N LEU A 175 -10.38 3.81 -0.59
CA LEU A 175 -11.71 3.32 -0.22
C LEU A 175 -12.47 4.32 0.66
N GLU A 176 -11.78 5.18 1.40
CA GLU A 176 -12.40 6.26 2.19
C GLU A 176 -13.24 7.20 1.30
N LYS A 177 -12.68 7.65 0.16
CA LYS A 177 -13.33 8.54 -0.81
C LYS A 177 -14.07 7.79 -1.93
N PHE A 178 -13.92 6.47 -2.03
CA PHE A 178 -14.59 5.64 -3.03
C PHE A 178 -15.99 5.21 -2.59
N ALA A 179 -16.92 5.10 -3.54
CA ALA A 179 -18.26 4.57 -3.31
C ALA A 179 -18.47 3.29 -4.13
N LEU A 180 -18.72 2.18 -3.44
CA LEU A 180 -19.10 0.92 -4.05
C LEU A 180 -20.51 1.04 -4.64
N LEU A 181 -20.74 0.45 -5.81
CA LEU A 181 -22.03 0.49 -6.49
C LEU A 181 -23.03 -0.49 -5.89
N ASP A 182 -22.59 -1.70 -5.59
CA ASP A 182 -23.46 -2.78 -5.16
C ASP A 182 -22.74 -3.81 -4.26
N TYR A 183 -23.51 -4.80 -3.81
CA TYR A 183 -23.01 -5.85 -2.94
C TYR A 183 -21.92 -6.72 -3.58
N ASN A 184 -21.92 -6.85 -4.91
CA ASN A 184 -20.90 -7.64 -5.61
C ASN A 184 -19.55 -6.92 -5.59
N GLU A 185 -19.52 -5.60 -5.76
CA GLU A 185 -18.28 -4.81 -5.57
C GLU A 185 -17.73 -4.94 -4.14
N ALA A 186 -18.58 -4.98 -3.12
CA ALA A 186 -18.14 -5.24 -1.75
C ALA A 186 -17.57 -6.64 -1.55
N CYS A 187 -18.23 -7.66 -2.11
CA CYS A 187 -17.73 -9.03 -2.08
C CYS A 187 -16.38 -9.14 -2.80
N SER A 188 -16.25 -8.49 -3.96
CA SER A 188 -15.04 -8.38 -4.76
C SER A 188 -13.88 -7.75 -3.99
N LEU A 189 -14.13 -6.60 -3.36
CA LEU A 189 -13.17 -5.94 -2.49
C LEU A 189 -12.66 -6.89 -1.39
N LEU A 190 -13.58 -7.52 -0.66
CA LEU A 190 -13.23 -8.39 0.47
C LEU A 190 -12.42 -9.62 0.03
N VAL A 191 -12.79 -10.26 -1.09
CA VAL A 191 -12.07 -11.45 -1.56
C VAL A 191 -10.70 -11.11 -2.14
N GLN A 192 -10.57 -10.00 -2.89
CA GLN A 192 -9.28 -9.58 -3.45
C GLN A 192 -8.28 -9.19 -2.36
N VAL A 193 -8.72 -8.45 -1.34
CA VAL A 193 -7.87 -8.11 -0.17
C VAL A 193 -7.46 -9.38 0.58
N THR A 194 -8.44 -10.26 0.90
CA THR A 194 -8.15 -11.50 1.64
C THR A 194 -7.20 -12.41 0.86
N ALA A 195 -7.37 -12.52 -0.46
CA ALA A 195 -6.51 -13.33 -1.32
C ALA A 195 -5.08 -12.78 -1.38
N SER A 196 -4.93 -11.46 -1.52
CA SER A 196 -3.61 -10.82 -1.59
C SER A 196 -2.84 -11.00 -0.28
N LEU A 197 -3.51 -10.82 0.86
CA LEU A 197 -2.92 -11.08 2.19
C LEU A 197 -2.55 -12.55 2.36
N ALA A 198 -3.42 -13.50 1.98
CA ALA A 198 -3.12 -14.93 2.10
C ALA A 198 -1.90 -15.38 1.27
N VAL A 199 -1.75 -14.82 0.06
CA VAL A 199 -0.58 -15.05 -0.81
C VAL A 199 0.68 -14.54 -0.14
N ALA A 200 0.67 -13.31 0.38
CA ALA A 200 1.83 -12.70 1.03
C ALA A 200 2.17 -13.37 2.38
N GLU A 201 1.16 -13.77 3.17
CA GLU A 201 1.34 -14.60 4.37
C GLU A 201 2.09 -15.89 4.03
N SER A 202 1.71 -16.56 2.95
CA SER A 202 2.32 -17.83 2.54
C SER A 202 3.70 -17.66 1.92
N ALA A 203 3.98 -16.52 1.29
CA ALA A 203 5.24 -16.27 0.59
C ALA A 203 6.34 -15.72 1.51
N CYS A 204 6.00 -14.80 2.40
CA CYS A 204 6.97 -14.05 3.20
C CYS A 204 6.45 -13.70 4.60
N GLU A 205 5.50 -14.48 5.13
CA GLU A 205 4.90 -14.28 6.46
C GLU A 205 4.43 -12.82 6.67
N PHE A 206 3.86 -12.21 5.62
CA PHE A 206 3.50 -10.81 5.60
C PHE A 206 2.38 -10.48 6.59
N GLU A 207 2.56 -9.38 7.30
CA GLU A 207 1.52 -8.70 8.07
C GLU A 207 1.48 -7.23 7.65
N HIS A 208 0.32 -6.72 7.22
CA HIS A 208 0.23 -5.32 6.81
C HIS A 208 0.35 -4.35 7.98
N ARG A 209 -0.30 -4.69 9.10
CA ARG A 209 -0.35 -3.93 10.36
C ARG A 209 -0.90 -2.49 10.27
N ASP A 210 -1.33 -2.04 9.11
CA ASP A 210 -1.95 -0.72 8.93
C ASP A 210 -2.96 -0.64 7.77
N LEU A 211 -3.77 -1.68 7.58
CA LEU A 211 -4.66 -1.78 6.43
C LEU A 211 -5.98 -1.04 6.65
N HIS A 212 -5.91 0.25 7.00
CA HIS A 212 -7.09 1.11 7.06
C HIS A 212 -7.61 1.40 5.65
N TRP A 213 -8.85 1.89 5.54
CA TRP A 213 -9.49 2.15 4.25
C TRP A 213 -8.78 3.20 3.36
N GLY A 214 -7.82 3.96 3.91
CA GLY A 214 -6.96 4.86 3.13
C GLY A 214 -5.89 4.09 2.35
N ASN A 215 -5.50 2.91 2.86
CA ASN A 215 -4.47 2.05 2.29
C ASN A 215 -5.01 0.97 1.35
N ILE A 216 -6.28 1.11 0.93
CA ILE A 216 -6.93 0.26 -0.06
C ILE A 216 -7.38 1.17 -1.20
N LEU A 217 -6.65 1.10 -2.33
CA LEU A 217 -7.00 1.81 -3.54
C LEU A 217 -7.92 0.95 -4.42
N LEU A 218 -8.84 1.63 -5.07
CA LEU A 218 -9.84 1.06 -5.95
C LEU A 218 -9.83 1.77 -7.30
N ASP A 219 -9.70 0.98 -8.35
CA ASP A 219 -9.93 1.42 -9.71
C ASP A 219 -11.10 0.66 -10.32
N ARG A 220 -12.00 1.38 -11.00
CA ARG A 220 -13.18 0.79 -11.63
C ARG A 220 -13.00 0.81 -13.13
N ASP A 221 -13.03 -0.38 -13.72
CA ASP A 221 -13.11 -0.50 -15.17
C ASP A 221 -14.49 0.01 -15.64
N GLU A 222 -14.47 1.12 -16.40
CA GLU A 222 -15.65 1.73 -16.98
C GLU A 222 -16.16 1.00 -18.23
N THR A 223 -15.48 -0.05 -18.69
CA THR A 223 -15.96 -0.87 -19.81
C THR A 223 -17.20 -1.68 -19.42
N GLN A 224 -18.02 -2.02 -20.42
CA GLN A 224 -19.27 -2.78 -20.22
C GLN A 224 -19.02 -4.25 -19.80
N ASN A 225 -17.78 -4.74 -19.85
CA ASN A 225 -17.47 -6.14 -19.55
C ASN A 225 -17.22 -6.32 -18.05
N LYS A 226 -18.23 -6.80 -17.32
CA LYS A 226 -18.08 -7.11 -15.88
C LYS A 226 -17.53 -8.51 -15.59
N ASN A 227 -17.17 -9.28 -16.62
CA ASN A 227 -16.63 -10.64 -16.46
C ASN A 227 -15.12 -10.66 -16.19
N HIS A 228 -14.54 -9.55 -15.74
CA HIS A 228 -13.14 -9.52 -15.33
C HIS A 228 -12.92 -10.42 -14.11
N THR A 229 -11.81 -11.15 -14.15
CA THR A 229 -11.37 -12.04 -13.09
C THR A 229 -9.95 -11.66 -12.67
N MET A 230 -9.69 -11.69 -11.38
CA MET A 230 -8.33 -11.59 -10.84
C MET A 230 -7.83 -13.00 -10.57
N SER A 231 -6.69 -13.34 -11.15
CA SER A 231 -5.99 -14.60 -10.93
C SER A 231 -4.95 -14.45 -9.81
N PHE A 232 -4.79 -15.50 -9.01
CA PHE A 232 -3.72 -15.61 -8.03
C PHE A 232 -3.30 -17.07 -7.85
N THR A 233 -2.07 -17.28 -7.40
CA THR A 233 -1.54 -18.60 -7.06
C THR A 233 -1.27 -18.62 -5.57
N LEU A 234 -1.76 -19.63 -4.88
CA LEU A 234 -1.56 -19.82 -3.44
C LEU A 234 -1.08 -21.25 -3.20
N GLN A 235 0.14 -21.40 -2.70
CA GLN A 235 0.78 -22.70 -2.44
C GLN A 235 0.73 -23.64 -3.67
N GLY A 236 1.01 -23.09 -4.86
CA GLY A 236 1.00 -23.78 -6.14
C GLY A 236 -0.37 -24.00 -6.77
N LYS A 237 -1.47 -23.67 -6.05
CA LYS A 237 -2.82 -23.78 -6.60
C LYS A 237 -3.23 -22.48 -7.29
N LYS A 238 -3.56 -22.56 -8.57
CA LYS A 238 -4.05 -21.42 -9.35
C LYS A 238 -5.55 -21.22 -9.16
N MET A 239 -5.92 -20.04 -8.70
CA MET A 239 -7.30 -19.66 -8.38
C MET A 239 -7.64 -18.35 -9.07
N CYS A 240 -8.92 -18.12 -9.32
CA CYS A 240 -9.43 -16.83 -9.79
C CYS A 240 -10.67 -16.40 -9.00
N THR A 241 -10.90 -15.09 -8.99
CA THR A 241 -12.11 -14.48 -8.42
C THR A 241 -12.70 -13.47 -9.38
N ARG A 242 -14.03 -13.33 -9.38
CA ARG A 242 -14.70 -12.26 -10.14
C ARG A 242 -14.40 -10.91 -9.52
N THR A 243 -13.98 -9.95 -10.34
CA THR A 243 -13.68 -8.57 -9.89
C THR A 243 -14.90 -7.66 -9.97
N PHE A 244 -15.89 -8.01 -10.80
CA PHE A 244 -17.05 -7.18 -11.12
C PHE A 244 -16.68 -5.79 -11.67
N GLY A 245 -15.52 -5.70 -12.33
CA GLY A 245 -14.97 -4.44 -12.85
C GLY A 245 -14.30 -3.57 -11.80
N LEU A 246 -13.99 -4.09 -10.61
CA LEU A 246 -13.29 -3.38 -9.55
C LEU A 246 -11.93 -4.02 -9.29
N GLU A 247 -10.84 -3.29 -9.50
CA GLU A 247 -9.48 -3.71 -9.15
C GLU A 247 -9.09 -3.13 -7.79
N VAL A 248 -8.43 -3.95 -6.97
CA VAL A 248 -7.95 -3.57 -5.64
C VAL A 248 -6.43 -3.51 -5.63
N SER A 249 -5.89 -2.42 -5.08
CA SER A 249 -4.46 -2.29 -4.78
C SER A 249 -4.24 -1.92 -3.32
N ILE A 250 -3.49 -2.75 -2.60
CA ILE A 250 -3.04 -2.50 -1.23
C ILE A 250 -1.76 -1.66 -1.27
N ILE A 251 -1.71 -0.60 -0.45
CA ILE A 251 -0.60 0.36 -0.38
C ILE A 251 -0.11 0.57 1.05
N ASP A 252 0.99 1.31 1.16
CA ASP A 252 1.60 1.80 2.40
C ASP A 252 1.99 0.71 3.40
N PHE A 253 3.26 0.30 3.30
CA PHE A 253 3.81 -0.78 4.10
C PHE A 253 4.67 -0.28 5.27
N THR A 254 4.48 0.98 5.66
CA THR A 254 5.30 1.65 6.69
C THR A 254 5.35 0.88 8.01
N LEU A 255 4.21 0.31 8.45
CA LEU A 255 4.13 -0.46 9.71
C LEU A 255 4.22 -1.98 9.51
N SER A 256 4.38 -2.43 8.26
CA SER A 256 4.28 -3.84 7.91
C SER A 256 5.45 -4.68 8.43
N ARG A 257 5.27 -6.00 8.39
CA ARG A 257 6.29 -6.99 8.75
C ARG A 257 6.38 -8.07 7.69
N ILE A 258 7.60 -8.45 7.32
CA ILE A 258 7.89 -9.60 6.45
C ILE A 258 9.06 -10.41 6.97
N ASN A 259 9.13 -11.66 6.52
CA ASN A 259 10.28 -12.53 6.61
C ASN A 259 10.79 -12.84 5.20
N THR A 260 11.99 -12.35 4.87
CA THR A 260 12.62 -12.57 3.55
C THR A 260 13.35 -13.91 3.45
N GLY A 261 13.39 -14.69 4.54
CA GLY A 261 14.24 -15.87 4.70
C GLY A 261 15.64 -15.53 5.23
N ASP A 262 16.17 -14.36 4.87
CA ASP A 262 17.47 -13.85 5.35
C ASP A 262 17.32 -12.93 6.55
N ALA A 263 16.23 -12.16 6.62
CA ALA A 263 15.96 -11.21 7.68
C ALA A 263 14.45 -11.05 7.94
N ILE A 264 14.12 -10.61 9.15
CA ILE A 264 12.77 -10.13 9.48
C ILE A 264 12.81 -8.61 9.39
N LEU A 265 12.05 -8.04 8.46
CA LEU A 265 11.90 -6.59 8.33
C LEU A 265 10.58 -6.18 8.97
N PHE A 266 10.62 -5.25 9.91
CA PHE A 266 9.44 -4.78 10.63
C PHE A 266 9.72 -3.45 11.33
N LEU A 267 8.67 -2.66 11.54
CA LEU A 267 8.74 -1.52 12.45
C LEU A 267 8.34 -1.95 13.86
N ASP A 268 9.19 -1.64 14.86
CA ASP A 268 8.86 -1.87 16.26
C ASP A 268 7.88 -0.82 16.77
N LEU A 269 6.59 -1.14 16.78
CA LEU A 269 5.56 -0.21 17.22
C LEU A 269 5.55 0.04 18.74
N SER A 270 6.38 -0.66 19.52
CA SER A 270 6.49 -0.40 20.96
C SER A 270 7.12 0.97 21.28
N VAL A 271 7.85 1.54 20.31
CA VAL A 271 8.50 2.86 20.42
C VAL A 271 7.55 4.03 20.18
N ASP A 272 6.34 3.76 19.67
CA ASP A 272 5.27 4.74 19.47
C ASP A 272 4.01 4.36 20.27
N PRO A 273 3.95 4.72 21.57
CA PRO A 273 2.75 4.50 22.38
C PRO A 273 1.51 5.27 21.87
N ALA A 274 1.71 6.42 21.22
CA ALA A 274 0.62 7.32 20.82
C ALA A 274 -0.29 6.67 19.76
N LEU A 275 0.26 5.80 18.92
CA LEU A 275 -0.49 4.95 17.98
C LEU A 275 -1.65 4.18 18.64
N PHE A 276 -1.53 3.83 19.93
CA PHE A 276 -2.53 3.05 20.67
C PHE A 276 -3.49 3.89 21.53
N ASP A 277 -3.29 5.22 21.56
CA ASP A 277 -4.02 6.16 22.40
C ASP A 277 -5.20 6.85 21.68
N GLY A 278 -5.53 6.42 20.45
CA GLY A 278 -6.64 6.97 19.67
C GLY A 278 -8.02 6.91 20.36
N PRO A 279 -9.06 7.57 19.83
CA PRO A 279 -10.36 7.64 20.51
C PRO A 279 -10.97 6.26 20.79
N LYS A 280 -11.63 6.09 21.95
CA LYS A 280 -12.37 4.86 22.25
C LYS A 280 -13.54 4.70 21.30
N GLY A 281 -13.70 3.50 20.73
CA GLY A 281 -14.76 3.19 19.78
C GLY A 281 -14.47 3.63 18.33
N ASP A 282 -13.35 4.32 18.08
CA ASP A 282 -12.84 4.48 16.73
C ASP A 282 -12.36 3.12 16.19
N LYS A 283 -12.77 2.76 14.98
CA LYS A 283 -12.53 1.41 14.43
C LYS A 283 -11.04 1.16 14.19
N GLN A 284 -10.30 2.17 13.75
CA GLN A 284 -8.88 2.05 13.43
C GLN A 284 -8.06 1.97 14.74
N ALA A 285 -8.32 2.87 15.69
CA ALA A 285 -7.70 2.86 17.02
C ALA A 285 -7.93 1.53 17.77
N GLU A 286 -9.15 0.98 17.73
CA GLU A 286 -9.45 -0.32 18.33
C GLU A 286 -8.73 -1.48 17.61
N THR A 287 -8.41 -1.33 16.32
CA THR A 287 -7.66 -2.34 15.56
C THR A 287 -6.18 -2.34 15.96
N TYR A 288 -5.54 -1.17 16.14
CA TYR A 288 -4.20 -1.08 16.72
C TYR A 288 -4.13 -1.71 18.11
N ARG A 289 -5.11 -1.45 18.99
CA ARG A 289 -5.19 -2.07 20.32
C ARG A 289 -5.28 -3.59 20.27
N LYS A 290 -6.07 -4.14 19.35
CA LYS A 290 -6.17 -5.59 19.16
C LYS A 290 -4.85 -6.19 18.67
N MET A 291 -4.16 -5.54 17.74
CA MET A 291 -2.83 -6.00 17.31
C MET A 291 -1.86 -6.02 18.48
N LYS A 292 -1.80 -4.95 19.29
CA LYS A 292 -0.97 -4.92 20.50
C LYS A 292 -1.27 -6.07 21.47
N GLN A 293 -2.55 -6.42 21.64
CA GLN A 293 -2.95 -7.57 22.47
C GLN A 293 -2.51 -8.92 21.89
N ILE A 294 -2.56 -9.06 20.56
CA ILE A 294 -2.14 -10.28 19.84
C ILE A 294 -0.64 -10.47 19.94
N THR A 295 0.12 -9.41 19.61
CA THR A 295 1.59 -9.44 19.57
C THR A 295 2.20 -9.42 20.97
N LYS A 296 1.46 -8.91 21.98
CA LYS A 296 1.96 -8.68 23.34
C LYS A 296 3.23 -7.83 23.34
N ASP A 297 3.25 -6.79 22.50
CA ASP A 297 4.39 -5.92 22.23
C ASP A 297 5.61 -6.59 21.60
N TYR A 298 5.52 -7.86 21.18
CA TYR A 298 6.56 -8.52 20.40
C TYR A 298 6.31 -8.33 18.90
N TRP A 299 6.71 -7.19 18.34
CA TRP A 299 6.43 -6.84 16.94
C TRP A 299 7.31 -7.55 15.90
N GLU A 300 8.46 -8.09 16.29
CA GLU A 300 9.30 -8.89 15.39
C GLU A 300 8.63 -10.24 15.00
N GLY A 301 7.87 -10.82 15.93
CA GLY A 301 7.23 -12.11 15.75
C GLY A 301 6.20 -12.13 14.62
N SER A 302 5.90 -13.34 14.12
CA SER A 302 4.87 -13.57 13.12
C SER A 302 3.51 -13.81 13.78
N PHE A 303 2.56 -12.94 13.48
CA PHE A 303 1.18 -12.99 13.98
C PHE A 303 0.18 -12.73 12.85
N PRO A 304 -0.07 -13.67 11.91
CA PRO A 304 -1.02 -13.50 10.81
C PRO A 304 -2.45 -13.08 11.24
N LYS A 305 -2.79 -13.31 12.51
CA LYS A 305 -4.02 -12.82 13.14
C LYS A 305 -4.18 -11.29 13.05
N THR A 306 -3.09 -10.53 12.93
CA THR A 306 -3.12 -9.08 12.71
C THR A 306 -3.81 -8.73 11.38
N ASN A 307 -3.56 -9.50 10.30
CA ASN A 307 -4.29 -9.34 9.04
C ASN A 307 -5.78 -9.65 9.21
N VAL A 308 -6.14 -10.66 10.00
CA VAL A 308 -7.55 -11.01 10.27
C VAL A 308 -8.28 -9.87 10.98
N VAL A 309 -7.65 -9.19 11.95
CA VAL A 309 -8.31 -8.04 12.60
C VAL A 309 -8.49 -6.84 11.67
N TRP A 310 -7.59 -6.66 10.70
CA TRP A 310 -7.77 -5.68 9.62
C TRP A 310 -8.87 -6.07 8.62
N LEU A 311 -9.02 -7.35 8.29
CA LEU A 311 -10.16 -7.83 7.50
C LEU A 311 -11.50 -7.60 8.23
N ILE A 312 -11.53 -7.80 9.55
CA ILE A 312 -12.70 -7.47 10.38
C ILE A 312 -12.99 -5.97 10.35
N TYR A 313 -11.95 -5.13 10.45
CA TYR A 313 -12.07 -3.68 10.28
C TYR A 313 -12.67 -3.32 8.92
N LEU A 314 -12.17 -3.93 7.84
CA LEU A 314 -12.66 -3.67 6.48
C LEU A 314 -14.14 -4.01 6.32
N VAL A 315 -14.61 -5.14 6.86
CA VAL A 315 -16.04 -5.48 6.88
C VAL A 315 -16.85 -4.45 7.68
N ASP A 316 -16.31 -3.97 8.80
CA ASP A 316 -16.94 -2.92 9.59
C ASP A 316 -17.02 -1.57 8.85
N ILE A 317 -16.04 -1.25 8.00
CA ILE A 317 -16.07 -0.09 7.11
C ILE A 317 -17.14 -0.24 6.03
N VAL A 318 -17.21 -1.39 5.36
CA VAL A 318 -18.25 -1.68 4.35
C VAL A 318 -19.64 -1.52 4.96
N LEU A 319 -19.86 -2.06 6.17
CA LEU A 319 -21.12 -1.90 6.91
C LEU A 319 -21.39 -0.45 7.35
N GLN A 320 -20.35 0.33 7.66
CA GLN A 320 -20.49 1.72 8.07
C GLN A 320 -20.92 2.63 6.92
N LYS A 321 -20.42 2.41 5.70
CA LYS A 321 -20.69 3.28 4.55
C LYS A 321 -22.14 3.20 4.04
N ARG A 322 -22.95 2.24 4.53
CA ARG A 322 -24.42 2.16 4.35
C ARG A 322 -24.87 2.42 2.91
N TYR A 323 -24.38 1.61 1.99
CA TYR A 323 -24.76 1.70 0.58
C TYR A 323 -26.26 1.43 0.39
N SER A 324 -26.97 2.33 -0.28
CA SER A 324 -28.42 2.25 -0.48
C SER A 324 -28.85 1.05 -1.32
N THR A 325 -27.93 0.49 -2.11
CA THR A 325 -28.14 -0.70 -2.93
C THR A 325 -28.08 -2.00 -2.13
N PHE A 326 -27.59 -1.97 -0.89
CA PHE A 326 -27.48 -3.17 -0.06
C PHE A 326 -28.82 -3.50 0.56
N THR A 327 -29.15 -4.79 0.56
CA THR A 327 -30.36 -5.28 1.22
C THR A 327 -30.10 -5.63 2.68
N SER A 328 -31.17 -5.77 3.46
CA SER A 328 -31.06 -6.27 4.84
C SER A 328 -30.49 -7.70 4.94
N LYS A 329 -30.58 -8.48 3.86
CA LYS A 329 -29.96 -9.81 3.76
C LYS A 329 -28.44 -9.68 3.64
N ASP A 330 -27.97 -8.74 2.82
CA ASP A 330 -26.55 -8.50 2.58
C ASP A 330 -25.86 -8.00 3.86
N ASP A 331 -26.48 -7.05 4.55
CA ASP A 331 -26.02 -6.57 5.86
C ASP A 331 -25.92 -7.70 6.90
N ARG A 332 -26.90 -8.61 6.90
CA ARG A 332 -26.90 -9.76 7.82
C ARG A 332 -25.77 -10.73 7.46
N GLU A 333 -25.52 -10.97 6.18
CA GLU A 333 -24.42 -11.85 5.75
C GLU A 333 -23.06 -11.24 6.08
N LEU A 334 -22.83 -9.95 5.81
CA LEU A 334 -21.58 -9.27 6.20
C LEU A 334 -21.32 -9.34 7.71
N ARG A 335 -22.36 -9.16 8.54
CA ARG A 335 -22.25 -9.30 10.00
C ARG A 335 -21.95 -10.75 10.41
N ALA A 336 -22.56 -11.73 9.73
CA ALA A 336 -22.29 -13.14 9.97
C ALA A 336 -20.86 -13.50 9.57
N PHE A 337 -20.40 -13.07 8.39
CA PHE A 337 -19.04 -13.21 7.91
C PHE A 337 -18.03 -12.61 8.89
N LYS A 338 -18.24 -11.36 9.35
CA LYS A 338 -17.42 -10.72 10.38
C LYS A 338 -17.29 -11.57 11.66
N LYS A 339 -18.38 -12.18 12.11
CA LYS A 339 -18.38 -13.06 13.30
C LYS A 339 -17.59 -14.35 13.04
N ARG A 340 -17.61 -14.88 11.81
CA ARG A 340 -16.81 -16.05 11.43
C ARG A 340 -15.32 -15.69 11.34
N LEU A 341 -14.97 -14.53 10.79
CA LEU A 341 -13.58 -14.03 10.70
C LEU A 341 -12.82 -14.09 12.03
N ALA A 342 -13.47 -13.74 13.14
CA ALA A 342 -12.86 -13.77 14.48
C ALA A 342 -12.31 -15.15 14.89
N LYS A 343 -12.76 -16.23 14.24
CA LYS A 343 -12.35 -17.61 14.53
C LYS A 343 -11.12 -18.08 13.74
N TYR A 344 -10.77 -17.41 12.64
CA TYR A 344 -9.64 -17.79 11.78
C TYR A 344 -8.35 -17.15 12.27
N ASP A 345 -7.22 -17.81 12.08
CA ASP A 345 -5.93 -17.34 12.60
C ASP A 345 -5.05 -16.63 11.56
N SER A 346 -5.42 -16.69 10.28
CA SER A 346 -4.72 -16.06 9.16
C SER A 346 -5.69 -15.66 8.05
N ALA A 347 -5.30 -14.74 7.15
CA ALA A 347 -6.07 -14.43 5.95
C ALA A 347 -6.21 -15.65 5.04
N ARG A 348 -5.18 -16.52 5.00
CA ARG A 348 -5.23 -17.82 4.32
C ARG A 348 -6.37 -18.69 4.82
N ASP A 349 -6.58 -18.78 6.13
CA ASP A 349 -7.72 -19.54 6.68
C ASP A 349 -9.05 -18.84 6.37
N CYS A 350 -9.08 -17.50 6.37
CA CYS A 350 -10.27 -16.72 6.00
C CYS A 350 -10.75 -16.99 4.57
N LEU A 351 -9.85 -17.26 3.61
CA LEU A 351 -10.23 -17.61 2.24
C LEU A 351 -11.09 -18.88 2.14
N THR A 352 -11.03 -19.75 3.16
CA THR A 352 -11.83 -20.98 3.19
C THR A 352 -13.27 -20.76 3.68
N ASP A 353 -13.62 -19.53 4.11
CA ASP A 353 -14.96 -19.23 4.59
C ASP A 353 -16.01 -19.37 3.49
N SER A 354 -17.20 -19.84 3.85
CA SER A 354 -18.33 -20.01 2.93
C SER A 354 -18.74 -18.73 2.23
N PHE A 355 -18.40 -17.55 2.78
CA PHE A 355 -18.63 -16.26 2.12
C PHE A 355 -17.96 -16.15 0.74
N PHE A 356 -16.81 -16.81 0.55
CA PHE A 356 -16.03 -16.72 -0.69
C PHE A 356 -16.29 -17.86 -1.68
N SER A 357 -17.07 -18.88 -1.31
CA SER A 357 -17.21 -20.11 -2.12
C SER A 357 -17.78 -19.88 -3.52
N ASP A 358 -18.68 -18.92 -3.69
CA ASP A 358 -19.30 -18.60 -5.00
C ASP A 358 -18.47 -17.59 -5.83
N LEU A 359 -17.44 -17.01 -5.22
CA LEU A 359 -16.56 -16.01 -5.84
C LEU A 359 -15.28 -16.64 -6.38
N LEU A 360 -14.74 -17.62 -5.65
CA LEU A 360 -13.52 -18.32 -5.99
C LEU A 360 -13.78 -19.46 -6.98
N SER A 361 -12.87 -19.65 -7.92
CA SER A 361 -12.89 -20.77 -8.85
C SER A 361 -11.47 -21.24 -9.14
N ASP A 362 -11.30 -22.55 -9.36
CA ASP A 362 -10.02 -23.12 -9.76
C ASP A 362 -9.81 -22.91 -11.26
N GLU A 363 -8.72 -22.25 -11.66
CA GLU A 363 -8.48 -21.97 -13.08
C GLU A 363 -8.23 -23.24 -13.89
N ASP A 364 -7.60 -24.24 -13.28
CA ASP A 364 -7.28 -25.53 -13.93
C ASP A 364 -8.52 -26.39 -14.20
N MET A 365 -9.71 -25.99 -13.72
CA MET A 365 -10.98 -26.66 -13.97
C MET A 365 -11.86 -25.97 -15.02
N GLN A 366 -11.42 -24.84 -15.60
CA GLN A 366 -12.12 -24.22 -16.73
C GLN A 366 -11.79 -25.00 -18.02
N PRO A 367 -12.76 -25.60 -18.73
CA PRO A 367 -12.48 -26.27 -19.99
C PRO A 367 -11.92 -25.26 -20.99
N SER A 368 -10.71 -25.51 -21.49
CA SER A 368 -10.08 -24.74 -22.55
C SER A 368 -11.10 -24.50 -23.67
N ALA A 369 -11.41 -23.23 -23.94
CA ALA A 369 -12.20 -22.89 -25.11
C ALA A 369 -11.52 -23.52 -26.34
N LEU A 370 -12.22 -24.46 -26.97
CA LEU A 370 -11.76 -25.11 -28.20
C LEU A 370 -11.37 -24.02 -29.22
N PRO A 371 -10.22 -24.14 -29.91
CA PRO A 371 -9.89 -23.22 -30.97
C PRO A 371 -10.99 -23.29 -32.03
N LEU A 372 -11.59 -22.14 -32.34
CA LEU A 372 -12.43 -22.00 -33.52
C LEU A 372 -11.57 -22.38 -34.74
N MET A 373 -11.93 -23.50 -35.37
CA MET A 373 -11.38 -23.95 -36.67
C MET A 373 -11.81 -23.02 -37.79
#